data_AF-A0A0J8VAU7-F1
#
_entry.id   AF-A0A0J8VAU7-F1
#
_cell.length_a   1.000
_cell.length_b   1.000
_cell.length_c   1.000
_cell.angle_alpha   90.00
_cell.angle_beta   90.00
_cell.angle_gamma   90.00
#
_symmetry.space_group_name_H-M   'P 1'
#
loop_
_entity.id
_entity.type
_entity.pdbx_description
1 polymer ?
#
loop_
_entity_poly.entity_id
_entity_poly.type
_entity_poly.pdbx_seq_one_letter_code
_entity_poly.pdbx_strand_id
1 'polypeptide(L)'
;MQRLDQLDEKLAALLATETEVDSEQLQQLLQQREVLLQELMAHPERLDKLQWQAAVERTSLLLEKIRQHRDRSAGQLKRLQHGQRSMQIYNKFR
;
A
#
# COMPACT_ATOMS: atom_id res chain seq x y z
N MET A 1 -3.22 -13.41 16.03
CA MET A 1 -1.90 -12.89 15.61
C MET A 1 -1.37 -13.54 14.34
N GLN A 2 -1.17 -14.87 14.26
CA GLN A 2 -0.63 -15.53 13.05
C GLN A 2 -1.32 -15.13 11.73
N ARG A 3 -2.65 -15.02 11.71
CA ARG A 3 -3.40 -14.59 10.51
C ARG A 3 -3.10 -13.15 10.10
N LEU A 4 -2.86 -12.26 11.08
CA LEU A 4 -2.47 -10.88 10.84
C LEU A 4 -1.05 -10.84 10.26
N ASP A 5 -0.16 -11.67 10.78
CA ASP A 5 1.21 -11.80 10.27
C ASP A 5 1.22 -12.22 8.79
N GLN A 6 0.43 -13.23 8.44
CA GLN A 6 0.29 -13.70 7.06
C GLN A 6 -0.28 -12.63 6.12
N LEU A 7 -1.24 -11.82 6.58
CA LEU A 7 -1.77 -10.71 5.79
C LEU A 7 -0.73 -9.60 5.62
N ASP A 8 0.03 -9.29 6.67
CA ASP A 8 1.11 -8.29 6.63
C ASP A 8 2.23 -8.74 5.69
N GLU A 9 2.59 -10.02 5.67
CA GLU A 9 3.56 -10.60 4.73
C GLU A 9 3.07 -10.51 3.28
N LYS A 10 1.79 -10.83 3.02
CA LYS A 10 1.21 -10.70 1.67
C LYS A 10 1.18 -9.25 1.20
N LEU A 11 0.81 -8.32 2.09
CA LEU A 11 0.84 -6.88 1.80
C LEU A 11 2.27 -6.41 1.52
N ALA A 12 3.24 -6.84 2.34
CA ALA A 12 4.64 -6.50 2.15
C ALA A 12 5.18 -7.04 0.81
N ALA A 13 4.85 -8.28 0.46
CA ALA A 13 5.25 -8.88 -0.81
C ALA A 13 4.63 -8.14 -2.01
N LEU A 14 3.34 -7.81 -1.95
CA LEU A 14 2.65 -7.05 -2.97
C LEU A 14 3.28 -5.65 -3.17
N LEU A 15 3.66 -5.00 -2.07
CA LEU A 15 4.27 -3.67 -2.08
C LEU A 15 5.78 -3.69 -2.36
N ALA A 16 6.44 -4.84 -2.37
CA ALA A 16 7.87 -4.97 -2.65
C ALA A 16 8.19 -4.88 -4.15
N THR A 17 7.19 -4.98 -5.03
CA THR A 17 7.40 -4.84 -6.47
C THR A 17 7.85 -3.43 -6.86
N GLU A 18 8.71 -3.33 -7.87
CA GLU A 18 9.09 -2.06 -8.50
C GLU A 18 8.12 -1.64 -9.61
N THR A 19 7.19 -2.52 -10.00
CA THR A 19 6.18 -2.27 -11.03
C THR A 19 4.93 -1.63 -10.44
N GLU A 20 3.92 -1.43 -11.29
CA GLU A 20 2.59 -1.04 -10.82
C GLU A 20 2.04 -2.08 -9.85
N VAL A 21 1.46 -1.60 -8.75
CA VAL A 21 0.84 -2.43 -7.72
C VAL A 21 -0.56 -2.78 -8.17
N ASP A 22 -0.93 -4.05 -8.06
CA ASP A 22 -2.32 -4.49 -8.27
C ASP A 22 -3.23 -3.83 -7.21
N SER A 23 -3.99 -2.83 -7.62
CA SER A 23 -4.84 -2.05 -6.74
C SER A 23 -6.03 -2.85 -6.20
N GLU A 24 -6.54 -3.81 -6.99
CA GLU A 24 -7.66 -4.64 -6.56
C GLU A 24 -7.20 -5.62 -5.47
N GLN A 25 -6.07 -6.29 -5.72
CA GLN A 25 -5.48 -7.19 -4.72
C GLN A 25 -5.08 -6.43 -3.45
N LEU A 26 -4.50 -5.23 -3.58
CA LEU A 26 -4.16 -4.39 -2.44
C LEU A 26 -5.39 -4.04 -1.61
N GLN A 27 -6.49 -3.60 -2.26
CA GLN A 27 -7.73 -3.27 -1.59
C GLN A 27 -8.33 -4.47 -0.85
N GLN A 28 -8.36 -5.64 -1.49
CA GLN A 28 -8.86 -6.88 -0.88
C GLN A 28 -8.06 -7.26 0.37
N LEU A 29 -6.73 -7.21 0.31
CA LEU A 29 -5.87 -7.53 1.45
C LEU A 29 -6.02 -6.52 2.59
N LEU A 30 -6.13 -5.22 2.29
CA LEU A 30 -6.36 -4.18 3.29
C LEU A 30 -7.71 -4.36 3.99
N GLN A 31 -8.77 -4.70 3.25
CA GLN A 31 -10.09 -4.97 3.83
C GLN A 31 -10.08 -6.22 4.74
N GLN A 32 -9.43 -7.30 4.30
CA GLN A 32 -9.26 -8.50 5.14
C GLN A 32 -8.49 -8.17 6.43
N ARG A 33 -7.46 -7.33 6.33
CA ARG A 33 -6.67 -6.87 7.48
C ARG A 33 -7.51 -6.03 8.44
N GLU A 34 -8.32 -5.10 7.92
CA GLU A 34 -9.19 -4.25 8.72
C GLU A 34 -10.18 -5.08 9.54
N VAL A 35 -10.88 -6.03 8.89
CA VAL A 35 -11.83 -6.93 9.56
C VAL A 35 -11.13 -7.71 10.67
N LEU A 36 -9.96 -8.29 10.38
CA LEU A 36 -9.20 -9.04 11.38
C LEU A 36 -8.74 -8.17 12.56
N LEU A 37 -8.34 -6.92 12.31
CA LEU A 37 -7.97 -5.99 13.38
C LEU A 37 -9.17 -5.66 14.26
N GLN A 38 -10.35 -5.45 13.67
CA GLN A 38 -11.57 -5.24 14.44
C GLN A 38 -11.89 -6.44 15.34
N GLU A 39 -11.76 -7.67 14.82
CA GLU A 39 -11.94 -8.91 15.61
C GLU A 39 -10.93 -9.01 16.76
N LEU A 40 -9.66 -8.70 16.52
CA LEU A 40 -8.61 -8.73 17.54
C LEU A 40 -8.82 -7.65 18.61
N MET A 41 -9.23 -6.45 18.20
CA MET A 41 -9.49 -5.32 19.10
C MET A 41 -10.75 -5.51 19.95
N ALA A 42 -11.66 -6.40 19.56
CA ALA A 42 -12.83 -6.75 20.37
C ALA A 42 -12.47 -7.54 21.65
N HIS A 43 -11.30 -8.18 21.68
CA HIS A 43 -10.81 -8.98 22.80
C HIS A 43 -9.35 -8.66 23.14
N PRO A 44 -9.04 -7.40 23.54
CA PRO A 44 -7.67 -6.94 23.73
C PRO A 44 -6.93 -7.69 24.85
N GLU A 45 -7.66 -8.27 25.82
CA GLU A 45 -7.11 -9.09 26.89
C GLU A 45 -6.43 -10.38 26.39
N ARG A 46 -6.74 -10.81 25.17
CA ARG A 46 -6.16 -12.01 24.54
C ARG A 46 -4.91 -11.68 23.70
N LEU A 47 -4.56 -10.41 23.58
CA LEU A 47 -3.43 -9.98 22.78
C LEU A 47 -2.15 -10.01 23.60
N ASP A 48 -1.16 -10.74 23.09
CA ASP A 48 0.19 -10.60 23.59
C ASP A 48 0.74 -9.20 23.25
N LYS A 49 1.21 -8.48 24.27
CA LYS A 49 1.64 -7.08 24.13
C LYS A 49 2.82 -6.94 23.17
N LEU A 50 3.76 -7.88 23.17
CA LEU A 50 4.94 -7.84 22.32
C LEU A 50 4.55 -8.08 20.86
N GLN A 51 3.71 -9.08 20.60
CA GLN A 51 3.21 -9.36 19.26
C GLN A 51 2.36 -8.22 18.71
N TRP A 52 1.54 -7.59 19.57
CA TRP A 52 0.75 -6.43 19.18
C TRP A 52 1.63 -5.24 18.81
N GLN A 53 2.65 -4.95 19.62
CA GLN A 53 3.62 -3.89 19.31
C GLN A 53 4.33 -4.14 17.97
N ALA A 54 4.76 -5.38 17.71
CA ALA A 54 5.34 -5.76 16.43
C ALA A 54 4.37 -5.58 15.23
N ALA A 55 3.06 -5.79 15.45
CA ALA A 55 2.04 -5.51 14.42
C ALA A 55 1.87 -4.00 14.16
N VAL A 56 2.00 -3.15 15.19
CA VAL A 56 1.98 -1.69 15.03
C VAL A 56 3.19 -1.21 14.22
N GLU A 57 4.37 -1.76 14.48
CA GLU A 57 5.59 -1.46 13.73
C GLU A 57 5.47 -1.87 12.25
N ARG A 58 4.99 -3.09 11.97
CA ARG A 58 4.71 -3.53 10.61
C ARG A 58 3.67 -2.66 9.90
N THR A 59 2.63 -2.23 10.61
CA THR A 59 1.63 -1.28 10.06
C THR A 59 2.29 0.01 9.60
N SER A 60 3.23 0.53 10.38
CA SER A 60 3.94 1.77 10.06
C SER A 60 4.82 1.62 8.81
N LEU A 61 5.49 0.47 8.69
CA LEU A 61 6.28 0.11 7.50
C LEU A 61 5.42 -0.06 6.24
N LEU A 62 4.27 -0.73 6.36
CA LEU A 62 3.31 -0.89 5.25
C LEU A 62 2.78 0.46 4.77
N LEU A 63 2.43 1.36 5.69
CA LEU A 63 1.95 2.69 5.36
C LEU A 63 3.01 3.50 4.59
N GLU A 64 4.26 3.42 5.02
CA GLU A 64 5.37 4.08 4.32
C GLU A 64 5.53 3.56 2.90
N LYS A 65 5.44 2.23 2.71
CA LYS A 65 5.50 1.62 1.37
C LYS A 65 4.35 2.02 0.46
N ILE A 66 3.12 2.08 0.99
CA ILE A 66 1.95 2.55 0.24
C ILE A 66 2.15 4.02 -0.20
N ARG A 67 2.71 4.87 0.67
CA ARG A 67 3.01 6.27 0.33
C ARG A 67 4.05 6.38 -0.78
N GLN A 68 5.13 5.60 -0.69
CA GLN A 68 6.18 5.57 -1.72
C GLN A 68 5.61 5.18 -3.10
N HIS A 69 4.74 4.18 -3.14
CA HIS A 69 4.05 3.77 -4.37
C HIS A 69 3.14 4.87 -4.92
N ARG A 70 2.30 5.47 -4.06
CA ARG A 70 1.44 6.60 -4.44
C ARG A 70 2.24 7.74 -5.06
N ASP A 71 3.35 8.12 -4.43
CA ASP A 71 4.18 9.24 -4.86
C ASP A 71 4.90 8.94 -6.19
N ARG A 72 5.34 7.68 -6.40
CA ARG A 72 5.89 7.21 -7.67
C ARG A 72 4.86 7.29 -8.80
N SER A 73 3.63 6.80 -8.56
CA SER A 73 2.54 6.86 -9.55
C SER A 73 2.17 8.29 -9.90
N ALA A 74 2.08 9.18 -8.90
CA ALA A 74 1.83 10.61 -9.12
C ALA A 74 2.95 11.26 -9.96
N GLY A 75 4.21 10.90 -9.71
CA GLY A 75 5.36 11.36 -10.50
C GLY A 75 5.35 10.86 -11.96
N GLN A 76 4.92 9.61 -12.19
CA GLN A 76 4.73 9.07 -13.53
C GLN A 76 3.62 9.81 -14.29
N LEU A 77 2.47 10.04 -13.65
CA LEU A 77 1.36 10.77 -14.26
C LEU A 77 1.74 12.19 -14.68
N LYS A 78 2.47 12.93 -13.81
CA LYS A 78 2.96 14.27 -14.14
C LYS A 78 3.86 14.25 -15.38
N ARG A 79 4.78 13.30 -15.50
CA ARG A 79 5.68 13.16 -16.67
C ARG A 79 4.91 12.89 -17.95
N LEU A 80 3.90 12.02 -17.91
CA LEU A 80 3.04 11.74 -19.06
C LEU A 80 2.27 12.98 -19.52
N GLN A 81 1.68 13.72 -18.58
CA GLN A 81 0.97 14.97 -18.87
C GLN A 81 1.89 16.03 -19.48
N HIS A 82 3.12 16.16 -18.98
CA HIS A 82 4.12 17.05 -19.58
C HIS A 82 4.47 16.64 -21.01
N GLY A 83 4.74 15.35 -21.25
CA GLY A 83 5.03 14.84 -22.60
C GLY A 83 3.89 15.08 -23.59
N GLN A 84 2.64 14.87 -23.17
CA GLN A 84 1.46 15.17 -23.97
C GLN A 84 1.37 16.67 -24.32
N ARG A 85 1.60 17.56 -23.35
CA ARG A 85 1.62 19.02 -23.61
C ARG A 85 2.73 19.41 -24.58
N SER A 86 3.94 18.88 -24.40
CA SER A 86 5.06 19.14 -25.31
C SER A 86 4.75 18.71 -26.74
N MET A 87 4.14 17.53 -26.93
CA MET A 87 3.71 17.07 -28.25
C MET A 87 2.60 17.95 -28.85
N GLN A 88 1.62 18.38 -28.05
CA GLN A 88 0.57 19.29 -28.51
C GLN A 88 1.15 20.62 -28.98
N ILE A 89 2.16 21.16 -28.28
CA ILE A 89 2.85 22.39 -28.68
C ILE A 89 3.63 22.16 -29.99
N TYR A 90 4.41 21.09 -30.08
CA TYR A 90 5.15 20.75 -31.29
C TYR A 90 4.24 20.66 -32.53
N ASN A 91 3.10 19.96 -32.40
CA ASN A 91 2.13 19.81 -33.49
C ASN A 91 1.46 21.12 -33.91
N LYS A 92 1.45 22.17 -33.08
CA LYS A 92 0.93 23.50 -33.47
C LYS A 92 1.89 24.29 -34.34
N PHE A 93 3.17 23.93 -34.35
CA PHE A 93 4.23 24.60 -35.11
C PHE A 93 4.74 23.75 -36.29
N ARG A 94 4.07 22.62 -36.56
CA ARG A 94 4.26 21.78 -37.74
C ARG A 94 3.16 22.08 -38.75
#